data_AF-A0A6N8XVX4-F1
#
_entry.id   AF-A0A6N8XVX4-F1
#
_cell.length_a   1.000
_cell.length_b   1.000
_cell.length_c   1.000
_cell.angle_alpha   90.00
_cell.angle_beta   90.00
_cell.angle_gamma   90.00
#
_symmetry.space_group_name_H-M   'P 1'
#
loop_
_entity.id
_entity.type
_entity.pdbx_description
1 polymer ?
#
loop_
_entity_poly.entity_id
_entity_poly.type
_entity_poly.pdbx_seq_one_letter_code
_entity_poly.pdbx_strand_id
1 'polypeptide(L)'
;MTASAVADDWSLVEGFFPTKVKQKFEIFSYRNAATVLSQSFPVQFSQIIQALEAFEITTTMIRLPGGSKGPIARYVDTLFAAPDWQETRITADLHVRLRPPKGNEILREYIREGYLDGHRIDFVSGKVALDLEWNSKDQTYDRDLYAFSAFHAAGAIEVGVLLTRGNSLDTDFMRKLGKVLTKSGEEGAKEVYEKFGASTTFMGKLQYRLDAGRNGGCPVLALGITPQCVSDYLA
;
A
#
# COMPACT_ATOMS: atom_id res chain seq x y z
N MET A 1 13.93 15.06 -0.17
CA MET A 1 13.91 13.59 -0.16
C MET A 1 15.31 13.11 0.15
N THR A 2 15.55 12.46 1.29
CA THR A 2 16.77 11.67 1.45
C THR A 2 16.62 10.45 0.56
N ALA A 3 17.47 10.31 -0.45
CA ALA A 3 17.46 9.14 -1.32
C ALA A 3 17.69 7.89 -0.47
N SER A 4 16.77 6.92 -0.52
CA SER A 4 17.06 5.58 -0.03
C SER A 4 18.16 4.99 -0.91
N ALA A 5 19.19 4.39 -0.31
CA ALA A 5 20.24 3.70 -1.05
C ALA A 5 19.76 2.41 -1.73
N VAL A 6 18.54 1.96 -1.42
CA VAL A 6 17.96 0.69 -1.86
C VAL A 6 16.84 0.89 -2.87
N ALA A 7 16.08 1.98 -2.77
CA ALA A 7 15.05 2.33 -3.75
C ALA A 7 15.67 2.52 -5.15
N ASP A 8 14.88 2.24 -6.19
CA ASP A 8 15.29 2.45 -7.57
C ASP A 8 15.59 3.95 -7.81
N ASP A 9 16.61 4.24 -8.63
CA ASP A 9 17.01 5.61 -8.93
C ASP A 9 15.83 6.41 -9.52
N TRP A 10 15.55 7.58 -8.95
CA TRP A 10 14.43 8.41 -9.37
C TRP A 10 14.47 8.76 -10.86
N SER A 11 15.66 8.95 -11.45
CA SER A 11 15.82 9.25 -12.88
C SER A 11 15.33 8.12 -13.79
N LEU A 12 15.32 6.88 -13.29
CA LEU A 12 14.77 5.71 -13.99
C LEU A 12 13.27 5.52 -13.74
N VAL A 13 12.74 6.12 -12.67
CA VAL A 13 11.35 5.93 -12.22
C VAL A 13 10.43 7.05 -12.70
N GLU A 14 10.91 8.29 -12.70
CA GLU A 14 10.06 9.49 -12.86
C GLU A 14 9.38 9.62 -14.22
N GLY A 15 9.92 8.95 -15.23
CA GLY A 15 9.38 8.91 -16.59
C GLY A 15 8.08 8.10 -16.70
N PHE A 16 7.80 7.21 -15.74
CA PHE A 16 6.57 6.41 -15.73
C PHE A 16 5.35 7.17 -15.20
N PHE A 17 5.54 8.30 -14.51
CA PHE A 17 4.47 9.00 -13.80
C PHE A 17 4.17 10.38 -14.39
N PRO A 18 2.89 10.73 -14.62
CA PRO A 18 2.49 12.07 -15.03
C PRO A 18 2.88 13.13 -14.00
N THR A 19 3.12 14.37 -14.47
CA THR A 19 3.47 15.51 -13.60
C THR A 19 2.47 15.71 -12.46
N LYS A 20 1.17 15.56 -12.73
CA LYS A 20 0.11 15.71 -11.72
C LYS A 20 0.27 14.72 -10.57
N VAL A 21 0.62 13.47 -10.85
CA VAL A 21 0.86 12.44 -9.83
C VAL A 21 2.13 12.76 -9.04
N LYS A 22 3.22 13.13 -9.73
CA LYS A 22 4.50 13.49 -9.08
C LYS A 22 4.40 14.70 -8.15
N GLN A 23 3.48 15.62 -8.42
CA GLN A 23 3.21 16.78 -7.56
C GLN A 23 2.38 16.42 -6.33
N LYS A 24 1.55 15.37 -6.41
CA LYS A 24 0.60 14.98 -5.37
C LYS A 24 1.13 13.88 -4.44
N PHE A 25 2.07 13.08 -4.90
CA PHE A 25 2.54 11.91 -4.15
C PHE A 25 4.06 11.87 -3.99
N GLU A 26 4.50 11.40 -2.84
CA GLU A 26 5.84 10.85 -2.69
C GLU A 26 5.85 9.46 -3.35
N ILE A 27 6.82 9.17 -4.22
CA ILE A 27 6.85 7.94 -5.01
C ILE A 27 8.20 7.25 -4.81
N PHE A 28 8.16 5.98 -4.38
CA PHE A 28 9.35 5.16 -4.24
C PHE A 28 9.11 3.79 -4.89
N SER A 29 9.98 3.43 -5.82
CA SER A 29 9.96 2.12 -6.46
C SER A 29 11.06 1.25 -5.85
N TYR A 30 10.74 -0.02 -5.57
CA TYR A 30 11.70 -1.00 -5.09
C TYR A 30 11.69 -2.23 -6.00
N ARG A 31 12.88 -2.71 -6.39
CA ARG A 31 13.07 -3.87 -7.26
C ARG A 31 12.38 -3.67 -8.62
N ASN A 32 12.49 -2.48 -9.19
CA ASN A 32 11.89 -2.09 -10.47
C ASN A 32 10.36 -2.17 -10.52
N ALA A 33 9.67 -1.97 -9.38
CA ALA A 33 8.21 -2.05 -9.31
C ALA A 33 7.50 -1.17 -10.34
N ALA A 34 7.95 0.08 -10.54
CA ALA A 34 7.39 0.98 -11.54
C ALA A 34 7.56 0.45 -12.97
N THR A 35 8.70 -0.15 -13.28
CA THR A 35 8.96 -0.78 -14.59
C THR A 35 8.08 -2.01 -14.78
N VAL A 36 8.00 -2.89 -13.78
CA VAL A 36 7.14 -4.09 -13.83
C VAL A 36 5.68 -3.70 -14.05
N LEU A 37 5.16 -2.72 -13.30
CA LEU A 37 3.81 -2.21 -13.48
C LEU A 37 3.59 -1.64 -14.88
N SER A 38 4.45 -0.73 -15.33
CA SER A 38 4.24 -0.03 -16.60
C SER A 38 4.41 -0.93 -17.83
N GLN A 39 5.32 -1.91 -17.79
CA GLN A 39 5.65 -2.76 -18.95
C GLN A 39 4.85 -4.07 -18.97
N SER A 40 4.70 -4.73 -17.82
CA SER A 40 4.02 -6.03 -17.74
C SER A 40 2.53 -5.91 -17.42
N PHE A 41 2.11 -4.82 -16.77
CA PHE A 41 0.72 -4.59 -16.34
C PHE A 41 0.18 -3.21 -16.77
N PRO A 42 0.31 -2.81 -18.05
CA PRO A 42 0.00 -1.45 -18.50
C PRO A 42 -1.46 -1.04 -18.26
N VAL A 43 -2.40 -1.99 -18.29
CA VAL A 43 -3.83 -1.72 -18.02
C VAL A 43 -4.03 -1.36 -16.55
N GLN A 44 -3.54 -2.20 -15.62
CA GLN A 44 -3.63 -1.95 -14.19
C GLN A 44 -2.86 -0.68 -13.80
N PHE A 45 -1.69 -0.47 -14.40
CA PHE A 45 -0.90 0.74 -14.17
C PHE A 45 -1.66 1.99 -14.61
N SER A 46 -2.28 1.98 -15.79
CA SER A 46 -3.13 3.09 -16.25
C SER A 46 -4.29 3.37 -15.30
N GLN A 47 -4.96 2.32 -14.78
CA GLN A 47 -6.03 2.46 -13.81
C GLN A 47 -5.54 3.07 -12.48
N ILE A 48 -4.38 2.63 -11.98
CA ILE A 48 -3.74 3.21 -10.79
C ILE A 48 -3.43 4.70 -11.03
N ILE A 49 -2.85 5.06 -12.18
CA ILE A 49 -2.56 6.46 -12.51
C ILE A 49 -3.85 7.30 -12.54
N GLN A 50 -4.90 6.82 -13.19
CA GLN A 50 -6.20 7.51 -13.23
C GLN A 50 -6.76 7.73 -11.82
N ALA A 51 -6.70 6.71 -10.95
CA ALA A 51 -7.12 6.81 -9.56
C ALA A 51 -6.29 7.85 -8.79
N LEU A 52 -4.96 7.86 -8.94
CA LEU A 52 -4.07 8.84 -8.28
C LEU A 52 -4.29 10.28 -8.79
N GLU A 53 -4.53 10.45 -10.09
CA GLU A 53 -4.84 11.76 -10.66
C GLU A 53 -6.17 12.32 -10.15
N ALA A 54 -7.17 11.46 -9.92
CA ALA A 54 -8.48 11.78 -9.35
C ALA A 54 -8.50 11.86 -7.81
N PHE A 55 -7.48 11.32 -7.13
CA PHE A 55 -7.44 11.22 -5.67
C PHE A 55 -7.47 12.60 -4.99
N GLU A 56 -8.53 12.90 -4.25
CA GLU A 56 -8.67 14.13 -3.47
C GLU A 56 -9.34 13.80 -2.15
N ILE A 57 -8.65 14.09 -1.05
CA ILE A 57 -9.19 14.01 0.31
C ILE A 57 -9.47 15.40 0.83
N THR A 58 -10.28 15.51 1.87
CA THR A 58 -10.58 16.81 2.50
C THR A 58 -10.10 16.87 3.94
N THR A 59 -9.91 18.07 4.47
CA THR A 59 -9.64 18.29 5.89
C THR A 59 -10.75 17.66 6.74
N THR A 60 -12.01 17.75 6.32
CA THR A 60 -13.14 17.07 6.98
C THR A 60 -12.93 15.56 7.09
N MET A 61 -12.50 14.89 6.01
CA MET A 61 -12.23 13.45 6.02
C MET A 61 -11.13 13.07 7.02
N ILE A 62 -10.08 13.91 7.14
CA ILE A 62 -8.97 13.71 8.10
C ILE A 62 -9.45 13.93 9.55
N ARG A 63 -10.27 14.96 9.77
CA ARG A 63 -10.76 15.36 11.10
C ARG A 63 -11.80 14.40 11.65
N LEU A 64 -12.67 13.83 10.82
CA LEU A 64 -13.70 12.88 11.22
C LEU A 64 -13.12 11.65 11.96
N PRO A 65 -13.84 11.08 12.93
CA PRO A 65 -13.34 9.96 13.70
C PRO A 65 -13.30 8.70 12.83
N GLY A 66 -12.38 7.79 13.18
CA GLY A 66 -12.33 6.47 12.56
C GLY A 66 -13.47 5.54 13.02
N GLY A 67 -13.35 4.27 12.65
CA GLY A 67 -14.25 3.18 12.99
C GLY A 67 -13.63 1.87 12.49
N SER A 68 -14.44 0.88 12.12
CA SER A 68 -13.93 -0.30 11.41
C SER A 68 -13.25 0.04 10.07
N LYS A 69 -13.80 1.03 9.34
CA LYS A 69 -13.20 1.62 8.13
C LYS A 69 -13.46 3.13 8.06
N GLY A 70 -12.39 3.92 8.00
CA GLY A 70 -12.44 5.39 8.06
C GLY A 70 -12.89 6.05 6.74
N PRO A 71 -13.18 7.38 6.75
CA PRO A 71 -13.68 8.10 5.57
C PRO A 71 -12.76 8.01 4.35
N ILE A 72 -11.46 8.14 4.56
CA ILE A 72 -10.45 8.07 3.48
C ILE A 72 -10.41 6.67 2.89
N ALA A 73 -10.42 5.62 3.71
CA ALA A 73 -10.43 4.25 3.21
C ALA A 73 -11.69 3.95 2.38
N ARG A 74 -12.86 4.40 2.82
CA ARG A 74 -14.09 4.29 2.02
C ARG A 74 -14.03 5.06 0.72
N TYR A 75 -13.41 6.23 0.72
CA TYR A 75 -13.22 7.02 -0.49
C TYR A 75 -12.30 6.29 -1.49
N VAL A 76 -11.20 5.71 -1.03
CA VAL A 76 -10.31 4.93 -1.90
C VAL A 76 -11.01 3.73 -2.52
N ASP A 77 -11.89 3.05 -1.80
CA ASP A 77 -12.71 1.98 -2.39
C ASP A 77 -13.47 2.44 -3.63
N THR A 78 -13.94 3.71 -3.66
CA THR A 78 -14.65 4.26 -4.82
C THR A 78 -13.76 4.51 -6.03
N LEU A 79 -12.45 4.73 -5.82
CA LEU A 79 -11.49 4.96 -6.90
C LEU A 79 -11.11 3.67 -7.63
N PHE A 80 -11.24 2.53 -6.95
CA PHE A 80 -10.96 1.20 -7.50
C PHE A 80 -12.25 0.36 -7.68
N ALA A 81 -13.41 1.00 -7.80
CA ALA A 81 -14.70 0.31 -7.93
C ALA A 81 -14.94 -0.38 -9.29
N ALA A 82 -13.97 -0.34 -10.21
CA ALA A 82 -14.03 -1.10 -11.46
C ALA A 82 -14.07 -2.62 -11.15
N PRO A 83 -14.80 -3.43 -11.94
CA PRO A 83 -15.03 -4.85 -11.66
C PRO A 83 -13.75 -5.69 -11.55
N ASP A 84 -12.64 -5.18 -12.06
CA ASP A 84 -11.36 -5.88 -12.13
C ASP A 84 -10.53 -5.78 -10.85
N TRP A 85 -10.89 -4.91 -9.89
CA TRP A 85 -10.20 -4.78 -8.61
C TRP A 85 -11.07 -5.34 -7.49
N GLN A 86 -10.59 -6.38 -6.82
CA GLN A 86 -11.37 -7.10 -5.82
C GLN A 86 -10.58 -7.30 -4.53
N GLU A 87 -11.25 -7.13 -3.38
CA GLU A 87 -10.72 -7.57 -2.10
C GLU A 87 -10.49 -9.07 -2.16
N THR A 88 -9.24 -9.49 -1.96
CA THR A 88 -8.84 -10.87 -2.22
C THR A 88 -8.13 -11.45 -1.00
N ARG A 89 -8.56 -12.65 -0.61
CA ARG A 89 -7.82 -13.52 0.31
C ARG A 89 -7.14 -14.61 -0.50
N ILE A 90 -5.82 -14.68 -0.42
CA ILE A 90 -5.05 -15.75 -1.08
C ILE A 90 -4.82 -16.88 -0.09
N THR A 91 -5.19 -18.09 -0.50
CA THR A 91 -4.91 -19.34 0.22
C THR A 91 -4.17 -20.31 -0.69
N ALA A 92 -3.25 -21.09 -0.14
CA ALA A 92 -2.55 -22.13 -0.86
C ALA A 92 -2.08 -23.26 0.07
N ASP A 93 -2.17 -24.48 -0.41
CA ASP A 93 -1.62 -25.67 0.24
C ASP A 93 -0.24 -26.00 -0.37
N LEU A 94 0.70 -26.47 0.45
CA LEU A 94 2.00 -26.93 -0.05
C LEU A 94 2.04 -28.45 -0.14
N HIS A 95 2.08 -28.94 -1.37
CA HIS A 95 2.23 -30.36 -1.67
C HIS A 95 3.71 -30.71 -1.74
N VAL A 96 4.19 -31.52 -0.79
CA VAL A 96 5.60 -31.91 -0.70
C VAL A 96 5.74 -33.38 -1.10
N ARG A 97 6.57 -33.66 -2.11
CA ARG A 97 6.91 -35.02 -2.57
C ARG A 97 8.42 -35.22 -2.59
N LEU A 98 8.91 -36.19 -1.83
CA LEU A 98 10.31 -36.61 -1.86
C LEU A 98 10.43 -37.83 -2.77
N ARG A 99 11.35 -37.75 -3.73
CA ARG A 99 11.64 -38.82 -4.70
C ARG A 99 13.13 -39.11 -4.69
N PRO A 100 13.55 -40.36 -4.95
CA PRO A 100 14.94 -40.66 -5.21
C PRO A 100 15.38 -40.00 -6.53
N PRO A 101 16.70 -39.80 -6.75
CA PRO A 101 17.19 -39.17 -7.98
C PRO A 101 16.87 -39.94 -9.28
N LYS A 102 16.59 -41.24 -9.18
CA LYS A 102 16.23 -42.13 -10.29
C LYS A 102 15.01 -42.97 -9.93
N GLY A 103 14.12 -43.19 -10.89
CA GLY A 103 12.88 -43.94 -10.70
C GLY A 103 11.69 -43.06 -10.31
N ASN A 104 10.50 -43.67 -10.24
CA ASN A 104 9.23 -42.96 -9.97
C ASN A 104 8.65 -43.21 -8.57
N GLU A 105 9.40 -43.89 -7.69
CA GLU A 105 8.94 -44.16 -6.33
C GLU A 105 8.82 -42.87 -5.50
N ILE A 106 7.78 -42.79 -4.66
CA ILE A 106 7.58 -41.69 -3.71
C ILE A 106 8.05 -42.17 -2.33
N LEU A 107 9.13 -41.56 -1.81
CA LEU A 107 9.67 -41.90 -0.49
C LEU A 107 8.80 -41.33 0.63
N ARG A 108 8.28 -40.12 0.42
CA ARG A 108 7.40 -39.42 1.36
C ARG A 108 6.56 -38.40 0.61
N GLU A 109 5.26 -38.37 0.90
CA GLU A 109 4.33 -37.36 0.41
C GLU A 109 3.47 -36.86 1.57
N TYR A 110 3.29 -35.55 1.63
CA TYR A 110 2.34 -34.92 2.55
C TYR A 110 1.89 -33.57 2.01
N ILE A 111 0.70 -33.15 2.43
CA ILE A 111 0.15 -31.83 2.14
C ILE A 111 0.21 -31.02 3.42
N ARG A 112 0.72 -29.79 3.33
CA ARG A 112 0.57 -28.78 4.38
C ARG A 112 -0.58 -27.88 3.99
N GLU A 113 -1.75 -28.17 4.54
CA GLU A 113 -2.96 -27.34 4.34
C GLU A 113 -2.74 -25.94 4.93
N GLY A 114 -3.25 -24.91 4.24
CA GLY A 114 -3.11 -23.51 4.65
C GLY A 114 -1.65 -23.06 4.75
N TYR A 115 -0.76 -23.62 3.94
CA TYR A 115 0.66 -23.23 3.90
C TYR A 115 0.81 -21.72 3.67
N LEU A 116 -0.02 -21.18 2.79
CA LEU A 116 -0.35 -19.77 2.76
C LEU A 116 -1.83 -19.64 3.15
N ASP A 117 -2.10 -19.04 4.30
CA ASP A 117 -3.43 -18.56 4.64
C ASP A 117 -3.28 -17.10 5.07
N GLY A 118 -3.21 -16.25 4.06
CA GLY A 118 -2.65 -14.92 4.19
C GLY A 118 -3.64 -13.87 4.66
N HIS A 119 -3.08 -12.67 4.85
CA HIS A 119 -3.83 -11.43 5.01
C HIS A 119 -4.73 -11.18 3.79
N ARG A 120 -5.83 -10.46 4.00
CA ARG A 120 -6.63 -9.94 2.88
C ARG A 120 -5.91 -8.74 2.31
N ILE A 121 -5.87 -8.64 0.98
CA ILE A 121 -5.41 -7.43 0.30
C ILE A 121 -6.64 -6.67 -0.15
N ASP A 122 -6.63 -5.35 0.05
CA ASP A 122 -7.76 -4.49 -0.27
C ASP A 122 -8.17 -4.60 -1.76
N PHE A 123 -7.20 -4.59 -2.67
CA PHE A 123 -7.48 -4.64 -4.11
C PHE A 123 -6.47 -5.53 -4.86
N VAL A 124 -6.96 -6.53 -5.58
CA VAL A 124 -6.15 -7.34 -6.50
C VAL A 124 -6.79 -7.31 -7.88
N SER A 125 -5.96 -7.08 -8.90
CA SER A 125 -6.33 -7.18 -10.32
C SER A 125 -5.25 -7.92 -11.10
N GLY A 126 -5.61 -9.07 -11.66
CA GLY A 126 -4.62 -9.97 -12.28
C GLY A 126 -3.54 -10.38 -11.27
N LYS A 127 -2.29 -9.98 -11.52
CA LYS A 127 -1.14 -10.21 -10.63
C LYS A 127 -0.63 -8.94 -9.94
N VAL A 128 -1.43 -7.88 -9.92
CA VAL A 128 -1.12 -6.63 -9.21
C VAL A 128 -1.94 -6.57 -7.93
N ALA A 129 -1.25 -6.39 -6.81
CA ALA A 129 -1.88 -6.15 -5.50
C ALA A 129 -1.73 -4.69 -5.10
N LEU A 130 -2.77 -4.09 -4.54
CA LEU A 130 -2.76 -2.74 -3.98
C LEU A 130 -3.39 -2.75 -2.59
N ASP A 131 -2.71 -2.11 -1.65
CA ASP A 131 -3.15 -2.00 -0.26
C ASP A 131 -3.12 -0.55 0.22
N LEU A 132 -4.13 -0.12 0.98
CA LEU A 132 -4.20 1.21 1.56
C LEU A 132 -3.95 1.15 3.07
N GLU A 133 -2.89 1.80 3.51
CA GLU A 133 -2.58 1.96 4.92
C GLU A 133 -2.72 3.41 5.37
N TRP A 134 -3.90 3.73 5.94
CA TRP A 134 -4.21 5.06 6.46
C TRP A 134 -4.24 5.12 7.98
N ASN A 135 -3.12 5.56 8.58
CA ASN A 135 -3.01 5.92 9.99
C ASN A 135 -3.42 4.80 10.98
N SER A 136 -3.23 3.54 10.57
CA SER A 136 -3.40 2.35 11.39
C SER A 136 -2.41 2.36 12.56
N LYS A 137 -2.81 1.77 13.70
CA LYS A 137 -1.91 1.42 14.81
C LYS A 137 -1.55 -0.07 14.69
N ASP A 138 -0.39 -0.46 15.21
CA ASP A 138 0.16 -1.83 15.18
C ASP A 138 0.75 -2.29 13.83
N GLN A 139 1.40 -3.47 13.81
CA GLN A 139 2.37 -3.97 12.81
C GLN A 139 1.82 -4.21 11.38
N THR A 140 1.02 -3.30 10.83
CA THR A 140 0.36 -3.49 9.52
C THR A 140 1.36 -3.70 8.41
N TYR A 141 2.30 -2.76 8.20
CA TYR A 141 3.31 -2.90 7.14
C TYR A 141 4.09 -4.22 7.17
N ASP A 142 4.40 -4.76 8.35
CA ASP A 142 5.16 -6.02 8.42
C ASP A 142 4.32 -7.19 7.93
N ARG A 143 3.02 -7.18 8.22
CA ARG A 143 2.06 -8.14 7.71
C ARG A 143 1.80 -7.95 6.21
N ASP A 144 1.65 -6.72 5.75
CA ASP A 144 1.31 -6.41 4.35
C ASP A 144 2.51 -6.73 3.45
N LEU A 145 3.73 -6.36 3.85
CA LEU A 145 4.95 -6.72 3.13
C LEU A 145 5.25 -8.22 3.19
N TYR A 146 4.96 -8.89 4.31
CA TYR A 146 5.03 -10.35 4.39
C TYR A 146 4.05 -11.01 3.42
N ALA A 147 2.80 -10.52 3.36
CA ALA A 147 1.79 -11.00 2.44
C ALA A 147 2.24 -10.81 0.98
N PHE A 148 2.72 -9.62 0.61
CA PHE A 148 3.29 -9.37 -0.72
C PHE A 148 4.44 -10.32 -1.05
N SER A 149 5.38 -10.53 -0.12
CA SER A 149 6.49 -11.46 -0.30
C SER A 149 6.01 -12.89 -0.53
N ALA A 150 5.08 -13.37 0.29
CA ALA A 150 4.58 -14.74 0.26
C ALA A 150 3.77 -15.01 -1.01
N PHE A 151 2.89 -14.07 -1.40
CA PHE A 151 2.07 -14.19 -2.60
C PHE A 151 2.89 -14.10 -3.87
N HIS A 152 3.92 -13.25 -3.88
CA HIS A 152 4.88 -13.20 -4.98
C HIS A 152 5.65 -14.51 -5.10
N ALA A 153 6.15 -15.07 -3.99
CA ALA A 153 6.85 -16.35 -3.99
C ALA A 153 5.98 -17.52 -4.47
N ALA A 154 4.66 -17.45 -4.25
CA ALA A 154 3.69 -18.42 -4.77
C ALA A 154 3.26 -18.16 -6.22
N GLY A 155 3.69 -17.06 -6.84
CA GLY A 155 3.29 -16.66 -8.19
C GLY A 155 1.86 -16.13 -8.30
N ALA A 156 1.21 -15.82 -7.17
CA ALA A 156 -0.13 -15.25 -7.14
C ALA A 156 -0.14 -13.76 -7.54
N ILE A 157 0.93 -13.03 -7.21
CA ILE A 157 1.15 -11.65 -7.64
C ILE A 157 2.58 -11.49 -8.19
N GLU A 158 2.81 -10.44 -8.96
CA GLU A 158 4.14 -10.07 -9.48
C GLU A 158 4.60 -8.69 -9.00
N VAL A 159 3.69 -7.86 -8.47
CA VAL A 159 4.01 -6.55 -7.92
C VAL A 159 2.95 -6.09 -6.91
N GLY A 160 3.41 -5.49 -5.82
CA GLY A 160 2.58 -4.81 -4.82
C GLY A 160 2.63 -3.29 -4.95
N VAL A 161 1.54 -2.63 -4.61
CA VAL A 161 1.41 -1.18 -4.49
C VAL A 161 0.92 -0.88 -3.09
N LEU A 162 1.60 0.01 -2.37
CA LEU A 162 1.19 0.41 -1.03
C LEU A 162 0.98 1.91 -0.99
N LEU A 163 -0.28 2.32 -0.80
CA LEU A 163 -0.67 3.71 -0.64
C LEU A 163 -0.76 4.04 0.86
N THR A 164 -0.05 5.06 1.31
CA THR A 164 -0.05 5.45 2.71
C THR A 164 0.09 6.97 2.90
N ARG A 165 0.01 7.43 4.15
CA ARG A 165 0.29 8.81 4.52
C ARG A 165 1.76 9.16 4.25
N GLY A 166 2.02 10.19 3.46
CA GLY A 166 3.35 10.70 3.16
C GLY A 166 4.03 11.35 4.36
N ASN A 167 5.33 11.62 4.25
CA ASN A 167 6.10 12.26 5.31
C ASN A 167 5.68 13.72 5.53
N SER A 168 5.21 14.40 4.48
CA SER A 168 4.76 15.79 4.52
C SER A 168 3.39 16.00 5.19
N LEU A 169 2.60 14.94 5.41
CA LEU A 169 1.40 14.95 6.26
C LEU A 169 1.78 14.68 7.73
N ASP A 170 2.73 15.47 8.22
CA ASP A 170 3.35 15.33 9.53
C ASP A 170 2.52 15.93 10.67
N THR A 171 3.08 15.92 11.88
CA THR A 171 2.44 16.49 13.08
C THR A 171 2.10 17.97 12.90
N ASP A 172 2.94 18.76 12.21
CA ASP A 172 2.73 20.20 12.07
C ASP A 172 1.59 20.49 11.10
N PHE A 173 1.49 19.74 10.00
CA PHE A 173 0.29 19.76 9.15
C PHE A 173 -0.96 19.40 9.97
N MET A 174 -0.91 18.32 10.75
CA MET A 174 -2.06 17.87 11.53
C MET A 174 -2.48 18.86 12.63
N ARG A 175 -1.55 19.63 13.20
CA ARG A 175 -1.86 20.71 14.16
C ARG A 175 -2.66 21.84 13.52
N LYS A 176 -2.39 22.17 12.25
CA LYS A 176 -3.11 23.23 11.52
C LYS A 176 -4.56 22.87 11.22
N LEU A 177 -4.95 21.59 11.32
CA LEU A 177 -6.33 21.15 11.10
C LEU A 177 -7.25 21.35 12.33
N GLY A 178 -6.70 21.78 13.46
CA GLY A 178 -7.45 22.05 14.69
C GLY A 178 -8.06 20.79 15.30
N LYS A 179 -9.29 20.92 15.81
CA LYS A 179 -9.97 19.85 16.55
C LYS A 179 -10.52 18.76 15.65
N VAL A 180 -10.53 17.54 16.16
CA VAL A 180 -11.22 16.40 15.54
C VAL A 180 -12.71 16.71 15.45
N LEU A 181 -13.40 16.12 14.49
CA LEU A 181 -14.86 16.21 14.42
C LEU A 181 -15.52 15.05 15.16
N THR A 182 -16.73 15.25 15.65
CA THR A 182 -17.64 14.17 16.07
C THR A 182 -18.23 13.49 14.83
N LYS A 183 -19.00 12.40 15.03
CA LYS A 183 -19.74 11.78 13.91
C LYS A 183 -20.82 12.70 13.31
N SER A 184 -21.32 13.67 14.07
CA SER A 184 -22.27 14.70 13.61
C SER A 184 -21.58 15.85 12.87
N GLY A 185 -20.24 15.90 12.82
CA GLY A 185 -19.50 16.98 12.17
C GLY A 185 -19.23 18.19 13.06
N GLU A 186 -19.50 18.11 14.35
CA GLU A 186 -19.22 19.17 15.34
C GLU A 186 -17.79 19.04 15.89
N GLU A 187 -17.22 20.11 16.46
CA GLU A 187 -15.89 20.01 17.07
C GLU A 187 -15.90 19.09 18.31
N GLY A 188 -15.00 18.11 18.30
CA GLY A 188 -14.72 17.25 19.44
C GLY A 188 -13.75 17.88 20.43
N ALA A 189 -13.39 17.13 21.48
CA ALA A 189 -12.53 17.64 22.56
C ALA A 189 -11.02 17.53 22.30
N LYS A 190 -10.59 16.76 21.29
CA LYS A 190 -9.18 16.46 21.02
C LYS A 190 -8.69 17.19 19.78
N GLU A 191 -7.39 17.42 19.71
CA GLU A 191 -6.75 17.96 18.52
C GLU A 191 -6.47 16.84 17.50
N VAL A 192 -6.48 17.19 16.21
CA VAL A 192 -6.27 16.22 15.12
C VAL A 192 -4.92 15.53 15.25
N TYR A 193 -3.85 16.27 15.56
CA TYR A 193 -2.49 15.72 15.66
C TYR A 193 -2.37 14.57 16.68
N GLU A 194 -3.20 14.54 17.72
CA GLU A 194 -3.22 13.47 18.72
C GLU A 194 -3.64 12.11 18.12
N LYS A 195 -4.41 12.11 17.01
CA LYS A 195 -4.80 10.88 16.28
C LYS A 195 -3.66 10.30 15.45
N PHE A 196 -2.67 11.10 15.08
CA PHE A 196 -1.63 10.77 14.08
C PHE A 196 -0.22 10.68 14.70
N GLY A 197 -0.15 10.37 15.99
CA GLY A 197 1.09 10.30 16.76
C GLY A 197 2.07 9.23 16.27
N ALA A 198 3.25 9.20 16.90
CA ALA A 198 4.40 8.42 16.44
C ALA A 198 4.18 6.90 16.28
N SER A 199 3.09 6.32 16.82
CA SER A 199 2.76 4.90 16.66
C SER A 199 2.02 4.57 15.37
N THR A 200 1.50 5.54 14.62
CA THR A 200 0.71 5.28 13.42
C THR A 200 1.55 5.08 12.15
N THR A 201 0.95 4.49 11.12
CA THR A 201 1.57 4.31 9.81
C THR A 201 1.82 5.65 9.09
N PHE A 202 2.97 5.73 8.42
CA PHE A 202 3.35 6.78 7.46
C PHE A 202 4.55 6.30 6.62
N MET A 203 4.91 7.07 5.58
CA MET A 203 5.93 6.71 4.60
C MET A 203 7.31 6.41 5.21
N GLY A 204 7.83 7.22 6.13
CA GLY A 204 9.14 6.97 6.74
C GLY A 204 9.25 5.62 7.47
N LYS A 205 8.16 5.15 8.08
CA LYS A 205 8.10 3.80 8.67
C LYS A 205 8.03 2.69 7.63
N LEU A 206 7.44 2.94 6.48
CA LEU A 206 7.36 1.99 5.38
C LEU A 206 8.73 1.86 4.71
N GLN A 207 9.37 2.98 4.38
CA GLN A 207 10.72 3.02 3.78
C GLN A 207 11.73 2.24 4.62
N TYR A 208 11.77 2.47 5.94
CA TYR A 208 12.64 1.71 6.83
C TYR A 208 12.52 0.18 6.66
N ARG A 209 11.32 -0.32 6.39
CA ARG A 209 11.04 -1.76 6.21
C ARG A 209 11.38 -2.24 4.80
N LEU A 210 11.09 -1.44 3.79
CA LEU A 210 11.44 -1.73 2.40
C LEU A 210 12.96 -1.71 2.21
N ASP A 211 13.66 -0.75 2.81
CA ASP A 211 15.13 -0.66 2.84
C ASP A 211 15.74 -1.88 3.54
N ALA A 212 15.07 -2.39 4.58
CA ALA A 212 15.44 -3.64 5.25
C ALA A 212 15.03 -4.91 4.48
N GLY A 213 14.42 -4.78 3.30
CA GLY A 213 14.03 -5.89 2.43
C GLY A 213 12.85 -6.73 2.94
N ARG A 214 11.96 -6.16 3.77
CA ARG A 214 10.82 -6.91 4.36
C ARG A 214 9.77 -7.36 3.36
N ASN A 215 9.77 -6.81 2.15
CA ASN A 215 9.00 -7.29 1.00
C ASN A 215 9.58 -8.55 0.33
N GLY A 216 10.68 -9.10 0.85
CA GLY A 216 11.35 -10.27 0.28
C GLY A 216 11.71 -10.05 -1.18
N GLY A 217 11.25 -10.93 -2.06
CA GLY A 217 11.46 -10.84 -3.50
C GLY A 217 10.44 -9.98 -4.27
N CYS A 218 9.34 -9.57 -3.64
CA CYS A 218 8.24 -8.88 -4.32
C CYS A 218 8.62 -7.44 -4.68
N PRO A 219 8.51 -7.00 -5.94
CA PRO A 219 8.56 -5.57 -6.29
C PRO A 219 7.44 -4.79 -5.59
N VAL A 220 7.77 -3.64 -5.00
CA VAL A 220 6.81 -2.78 -4.31
C VAL A 220 6.91 -1.33 -4.77
N LEU A 221 5.79 -0.76 -5.19
CA LEU A 221 5.63 0.67 -5.42
C LEU A 221 4.99 1.30 -4.17
N ALA A 222 5.73 2.13 -3.45
CA ALA A 222 5.26 2.85 -2.28
C ALA A 222 4.85 4.28 -2.65
N LEU A 223 3.61 4.65 -2.32
CA LEU A 223 2.99 5.93 -2.65
C LEU A 223 2.60 6.65 -1.36
N GLY A 224 3.11 7.87 -1.16
CA GLY A 224 2.86 8.70 0.02
C GLY A 224 1.94 9.86 -0.31
N ILE A 225 0.77 9.92 0.30
CA ILE A 225 -0.19 11.02 0.18
C ILE A 225 0.41 12.28 0.82
N THR A 226 0.43 13.40 0.10
CA THR A 226 0.99 14.68 0.56
C THR A 226 -0.12 15.71 0.82
N PRO A 227 0.18 16.90 1.39
CA PRO A 227 -0.77 18.00 1.48
C PRO A 227 -1.42 18.39 0.15
N GLN A 228 -0.74 18.18 -0.99
CA GLN A 228 -1.27 18.48 -2.33
C GLN A 228 -2.47 17.59 -2.71
N CYS A 229 -2.72 16.50 -1.99
CA CYS A 229 -3.93 15.69 -2.14
C CYS A 229 -5.13 16.22 -1.34
N VAL A 230 -4.95 17.25 -0.51
CA VAL A 230 -6.01 17.79 0.37
C VAL A 230 -6.66 19.00 -0.33
N SER A 231 -7.81 18.80 -0.95
CA SER A 231 -8.38 19.75 -1.92
C SER A 231 -8.91 21.07 -1.32
N ASP A 232 -9.30 21.05 -0.05
CA ASP A 232 -9.77 22.20 0.73
C ASP A 232 -8.67 22.83 1.61
N TYR A 233 -7.43 22.36 1.48
CA TYR A 233 -6.28 22.93 2.17
C TYR A 233 -5.49 23.83 1.22
N LEU A 234 -5.68 25.15 1.37
CA LEU A 234 -4.84 26.13 0.70
C LEU A 234 -3.47 26.14 1.39
N ALA A 235 -2.45 25.66 0.68
CA ALA A 235 -1.06 25.66 1.12
C ALA A 235 -0.51 27.08 1.32
#